data_AF-A0A4V1DAV6-F1
#
_entry.id   AF-A0A4V1DAV6-F1
#
_cell.length_a   1.000
_cell.length_b   1.000
_cell.length_c   1.000
_cell.angle_alpha   90.00
_cell.angle_beta   90.00
_cell.angle_gamma   90.00
#
_symmetry.space_group_name_H-M   'P 1'
#
loop_
_entity.id
_entity.type
_entity.pdbx_description
1 polymer ?
#
loop_
_entity_poly.entity_id
_entity_poly.type
_entity_poly.pdbx_seq_one_letter_code
_entity_poly.pdbx_strand_id
1 'polypeptide(L)'
;MSLPAEAVGALESFQAVGSWEQRARLLMQWGEQLPPLADEDKVEANLVQGCESLVWLVGRLSDGHWQFAASSEARMIRGLVALLLARVNGLSAAELQAVDLPDWFNQLGLSRQLSPSRSNGLNAVLQRMRELSRT
;
A
#
# COMPACT_ATOMS: atom_id res chain seq x y z
N MET A 1 -11.58 -6.86 -14.35
CA MET A 1 -11.91 -6.48 -12.95
C MET A 1 -11.66 -5.00 -12.83
N SER A 2 -12.62 -4.25 -12.30
CA SER A 2 -12.49 -2.80 -12.13
C SER A 2 -11.54 -2.49 -10.97
N LEU A 3 -10.67 -1.50 -11.15
CA LEU A 3 -9.84 -0.98 -10.06
C LEU A 3 -10.73 -0.32 -8.98
N PRO A 4 -10.35 -0.36 -7.69
CA PRO A 4 -10.98 0.47 -6.66
C PRO A 4 -10.95 1.96 -7.04
N ALA A 5 -11.93 2.73 -6.59
CA ALA A 5 -12.03 4.16 -6.92
C ALA A 5 -10.78 4.94 -6.49
N GLU A 6 -10.23 4.64 -5.31
CA GLU A 6 -8.98 5.25 -4.83
C GLU A 6 -7.78 4.90 -5.72
N ALA A 7 -7.71 3.67 -6.25
CA ALA A 7 -6.68 3.27 -7.20
C ALA A 7 -6.77 4.06 -8.50
N VAL A 8 -7.99 4.29 -9.02
CA VAL A 8 -8.20 5.13 -10.21
C VAL A 8 -7.71 6.56 -9.96
N GLY A 9 -8.12 7.18 -8.84
CA GLY A 9 -7.69 8.53 -8.49
C GLY A 9 -6.18 8.65 -8.28
N ALA A 10 -5.53 7.60 -7.73
CA ALA A 10 -4.08 7.53 -7.63
C ALA A 10 -3.42 7.52 -9.02
N LEU A 11 -3.88 6.66 -9.94
CA LEU A 11 -3.35 6.61 -11.30
C LEU A 11 -3.48 7.95 -12.01
N GLU A 12 -4.66 8.56 -11.99
CA GLU A 12 -4.91 9.86 -12.61
C GLU A 12 -3.97 10.93 -12.07
N SER A 13 -3.82 11.01 -10.74
CA SER A 13 -2.95 12.00 -10.10
C SER A 13 -1.47 11.81 -10.44
N PHE A 14 -0.98 10.56 -10.46
CA PHE A 14 0.43 10.26 -10.75
C PHE A 14 0.76 10.33 -12.24
N GLN A 15 -0.21 10.10 -13.12
CA GLN A 15 -0.06 10.25 -14.57
C GLN A 15 -0.13 11.71 -15.01
N ALA A 16 -0.84 12.57 -14.27
CA ALA A 16 -0.89 14.01 -14.52
C ALA A 16 0.44 14.74 -14.26
N VAL A 17 1.38 14.11 -13.53
CA VAL A 17 2.69 14.68 -13.21
C VAL A 17 3.82 13.98 -13.99
N GLY A 18 4.72 14.77 -14.56
CA GLY A 18 5.81 14.26 -15.39
C GLY A 18 7.13 14.07 -14.64
N SER A 19 7.44 14.93 -13.68
CA SER A 19 8.73 14.94 -12.99
C SER A 19 8.75 14.06 -11.74
N TRP A 20 9.93 13.53 -11.42
CA TRP A 20 10.13 12.78 -10.19
C TRP A 20 9.84 13.63 -8.94
N GLU A 21 10.28 14.89 -8.91
CA GLU A 21 10.06 15.78 -7.79
C GLU A 21 8.56 15.97 -7.47
N GLN A 22 7.73 16.11 -8.50
CA GLN A 22 6.28 16.16 -8.33
C GLN A 22 5.70 14.84 -7.82
N ARG A 23 6.15 13.69 -8.36
CA ARG A 23 5.72 12.37 -7.86
C ARG A 23 6.13 12.13 -6.41
N ALA A 24 7.33 12.55 -6.01
CA ALA A 24 7.80 12.43 -4.64
C ALA A 24 6.95 13.28 -3.68
N ARG A 25 6.60 14.52 -4.07
CA ARG A 25 5.67 15.36 -3.30
C ARG A 25 4.29 14.71 -3.17
N LEU A 26 3.73 14.24 -4.29
CA LEU A 26 2.44 13.58 -4.29
C LEU A 26 2.45 12.33 -3.41
N LEU A 27 3.52 11.52 -3.49
CA LEU A 27 3.71 10.35 -2.63
C LEU A 27 3.67 10.70 -1.14
N MET A 28 4.31 11.80 -0.72
CA MET A 28 4.24 12.25 0.68
C MET A 28 2.81 12.66 1.07
N GLN A 29 2.09 13.37 0.20
CA GLN A 29 0.70 13.79 0.44
C GLN A 29 -0.23 12.59 0.63
N TRP A 30 -0.10 11.56 -0.21
CA TRP A 30 -0.83 10.30 -0.05
C TRP A 30 -0.52 9.61 1.28
N GLY A 31 0.75 9.63 1.70
CA GLY A 31 1.14 9.13 3.03
C GLY A 31 0.49 9.90 4.16
N GLU A 32 0.41 11.23 4.06
CA GLU A 32 -0.20 12.11 5.07
C GLU A 32 -1.72 11.94 5.17
N GLN A 33 -2.38 11.54 4.09
CA GLN A 33 -3.83 11.24 4.07
C GLN A 33 -4.19 9.93 4.79
N LEU A 34 -3.23 9.03 5.04
CA LEU A 34 -3.52 7.80 5.75
C LEU A 34 -4.01 8.09 7.17
N PRO A 35 -5.18 7.56 7.57
CA PRO A 35 -5.61 7.61 8.95
C PRO A 35 -4.54 7.04 9.88
N PRO A 36 -4.33 7.62 11.07
CA PRO A 36 -3.44 7.04 12.05
C PRO A 36 -3.98 5.67 12.46
N LEU A 37 -3.08 4.69 12.55
CA LEU A 37 -3.39 3.41 13.17
C LEU A 37 -3.47 3.61 14.69
N ALA A 38 -4.46 2.99 15.34
CA ALA A 38 -4.63 3.06 16.79
C ALA A 38 -3.39 2.50 17.51
N ASP A 39 -3.05 3.03 18.68
CA ASP A 39 -1.83 2.59 19.38
C ASP A 39 -1.93 1.13 19.85
N GLU A 40 -3.14 0.64 20.14
CA GLU A 40 -3.43 -0.76 20.43
C GLU A 40 -3.16 -1.72 19.25
N ASP A 41 -3.20 -1.20 18.02
CA ASP A 41 -2.90 -1.96 16.81
C ASP A 41 -1.41 -1.92 16.46
N LYS A 42 -0.60 -1.08 17.11
CA LYS A 42 0.86 -0.99 16.90
C LYS A 42 1.63 -2.00 17.76
N VAL A 43 1.17 -3.25 17.75
CA VAL A 43 1.74 -4.37 18.50
C VAL A 43 2.54 -5.31 17.61
N GLU A 44 3.40 -6.13 18.21
CA GLU A 44 4.24 -7.09 17.50
C GLU A 44 3.44 -8.05 16.60
N ALA A 45 2.22 -8.43 17.01
CA ALA A 45 1.33 -9.30 16.23
C ALA A 45 0.90 -8.71 14.87
N ASN A 46 0.88 -7.37 14.75
CA ASN A 46 0.52 -6.66 13.54
C ASN A 46 1.74 -6.18 12.75
N LEU A 47 2.96 -6.45 13.25
CA LEU A 47 4.19 -6.02 12.61
C LEU A 47 4.51 -6.87 11.37
N VAL A 48 4.74 -6.21 10.24
CA VAL A 48 5.16 -6.84 8.99
C VAL A 48 6.68 -7.05 9.01
N GLN A 49 7.08 -8.32 9.00
CA GLN A 49 8.50 -8.70 8.91
C GLN A 49 9.05 -8.48 7.50
N GLY A 50 10.36 -8.19 7.39
CA GLY A 50 11.03 -8.04 6.08
C GLY A 50 11.01 -6.61 5.51
N CYS A 51 10.50 -5.63 6.26
CA CYS A 51 10.66 -4.22 5.94
C CYS A 51 11.89 -3.64 6.68
N GLU A 52 12.68 -2.78 6.02
CA GLU A 52 13.76 -2.03 6.71
C GLU A 52 13.23 -1.02 7.72
N SER A 53 12.01 -0.51 7.50
CA SER A 53 11.31 0.35 8.45
C SER A 53 10.12 -0.40 9.02
N LEU A 54 9.76 -0.11 10.28
CA LEU A 54 8.59 -0.73 10.91
C LEU A 54 7.32 -0.40 10.13
N VAL A 55 6.54 -1.44 9.83
CA VAL A 55 5.21 -1.34 9.22
C VAL A 55 4.26 -2.21 10.02
N TRP A 56 3.21 -1.61 10.56
CA TRP A 56 2.09 -2.34 11.16
C TRP A 56 0.95 -2.41 10.17
N LEU A 57 0.29 -3.56 10.10
CA LEU A 57 -0.81 -3.83 9.18
C LEU A 57 -1.92 -4.59 9.91
N VAL A 58 -3.13 -4.06 9.81
CA VAL A 58 -4.36 -4.75 10.22
C VAL A 58 -5.28 -4.89 9.02
N GLY A 59 -6.11 -5.92 9.02
CA GLY A 59 -7.07 -6.20 7.96
C GLY A 59 -8.39 -6.68 8.55
N ARG A 60 -9.50 -6.24 7.98
CA ARG A 60 -10.85 -6.73 8.29
C ARG A 60 -11.59 -7.06 7.01
N LEU A 61 -12.41 -8.11 7.06
CA LEU A 61 -13.33 -8.45 5.98
C LEU A 61 -14.68 -7.78 6.26
N SER A 62 -15.17 -6.96 5.34
CA SER A 62 -16.49 -6.33 5.39
C SER A 62 -17.24 -6.65 4.12
N ASP A 63 -18.41 -7.29 4.23
CA ASP A 63 -19.29 -7.59 3.08
C ASP A 63 -18.57 -8.33 1.94
N GLY A 64 -17.66 -9.25 2.27
CA GLY A 64 -16.86 -10.01 1.30
C GLY A 64 -15.65 -9.27 0.71
N HIS A 65 -15.39 -8.04 1.14
CA HIS A 65 -14.29 -7.21 0.64
C HIS A 65 -13.32 -6.82 1.78
N TRP A 66 -12.04 -6.91 1.50
CA TRP A 66 -10.98 -6.61 2.46
C TRP A 66 -10.78 -5.11 2.62
N GLN A 67 -10.61 -4.68 3.87
CA GLN A 67 -10.24 -3.34 4.27
C GLN A 67 -9.01 -3.42 5.15
N PHE A 68 -7.92 -2.85 4.69
CA PHE A 68 -6.64 -2.81 5.38
C PHE A 68 -6.34 -1.40 5.88
N ALA A 69 -5.69 -1.34 7.03
CA ALA A 69 -5.08 -0.13 7.57
C ALA A 69 -3.64 -0.42 7.96
N ALA A 70 -2.75 0.53 7.72
CA ALA A 70 -1.34 0.34 8.00
C ALA A 70 -0.66 1.65 8.41
N SER A 71 0.42 1.52 9.16
CA SER A 71 1.24 2.65 9.59
C SER A 71 2.73 2.33 9.46
N SER A 72 3.53 3.36 9.21
CA SER A 72 4.99 3.28 9.20
C SER A 72 5.59 4.60 9.71
N GLU A 73 6.70 4.51 10.44
CA GLU A 73 7.45 5.68 10.91
C GLU A 73 8.21 6.37 9.78
N ALA A 74 8.57 5.62 8.73
CA ALA A 74 9.24 6.17 7.56
C ALA A 74 8.23 6.84 6.62
N ARG A 75 8.27 8.18 6.50
CA ARG A 75 7.37 8.97 5.64
C ARG A 75 7.26 8.43 4.22
N MET A 76 8.38 8.01 3.62
CA MET A 76 8.39 7.45 2.28
C MET A 76 7.69 6.09 2.19
N ILE A 77 7.91 5.22 3.17
CA ILE A 77 7.22 3.92 3.23
C ILE A 77 5.72 4.15 3.46
N ARG A 78 5.34 5.10 4.33
CA ARG A 78 3.94 5.47 4.54
C ARG A 78 3.25 5.89 3.25
N GLY A 79 3.90 6.70 2.40
CA GLY A 79 3.36 7.05 1.08
C GLY A 79 3.21 5.84 0.15
N LEU A 80 4.19 4.95 0.10
CA LEU A 80 4.12 3.75 -0.74
C LEU A 80 3.04 2.78 -0.27
N VAL A 81 2.91 2.60 1.04
CA VAL A 81 1.85 1.80 1.66
C VAL A 81 0.48 2.43 1.39
N ALA A 82 0.36 3.76 1.39
CA ALA A 82 -0.89 4.42 1.04
C ALA A 82 -1.37 4.06 -0.37
N LEU A 83 -0.47 4.05 -1.34
CA LEU A 83 -0.79 3.66 -2.72
C LEU A 83 -1.08 2.16 -2.84
N LEU A 84 -0.46 1.32 -2.01
CA LEU A 84 -0.81 -0.08 -1.93
C LEU A 84 -2.23 -0.27 -1.36
N LEU A 85 -2.57 0.42 -0.27
CA LEU A 85 -3.91 0.38 0.33
C LEU A 85 -4.98 0.84 -0.66
N ALA A 86 -4.74 1.94 -1.40
CA ALA A 86 -5.63 2.40 -2.46
C ALA A 86 -5.88 1.33 -3.54
N ARG A 87 -4.88 0.48 -3.81
CA ARG A 87 -4.98 -0.62 -4.79
C ARG A 87 -5.74 -1.84 -4.28
N VAL A 88 -5.71 -2.11 -2.97
CA VAL A 88 -6.19 -3.38 -2.40
C VAL A 88 -7.48 -3.26 -1.59
N ASN A 89 -7.78 -2.09 -1.05
CA ASN A 89 -8.99 -1.89 -0.26
C ASN A 89 -10.22 -2.00 -1.15
N GLY A 90 -11.21 -2.76 -0.67
CA GLY A 90 -12.42 -3.08 -1.43
C GLY A 90 -12.27 -4.29 -2.36
N LEU A 91 -11.14 -5.00 -2.34
CA LEU A 91 -10.98 -6.24 -3.12
C LEU A 91 -11.51 -7.46 -2.37
N SER A 92 -12.07 -8.44 -3.08
CA SER A 92 -12.26 -9.78 -2.51
C SER A 92 -10.93 -10.52 -2.35
N ALA A 93 -10.91 -11.61 -1.58
CA ALA A 93 -9.71 -12.42 -1.38
C ALA A 93 -9.11 -12.91 -2.72
N ALA A 94 -9.94 -13.32 -3.68
CA ALA A 94 -9.48 -13.78 -4.99
C ALA A 94 -8.78 -12.66 -5.79
N GLU A 95 -9.32 -11.44 -5.76
CA GLU A 95 -8.74 -10.30 -6.48
C GLU A 95 -7.44 -9.84 -5.83
N LEU A 96 -7.37 -9.88 -4.50
CA LEU A 96 -6.16 -9.56 -3.74
C LEU A 96 -5.00 -10.51 -4.09
N GLN A 97 -5.27 -11.82 -4.26
CA GLN A 97 -4.24 -12.76 -4.69
C GLN A 97 -3.71 -12.41 -6.10
N ALA A 98 -4.57 -11.89 -6.98
CA ALA A 98 -4.22 -11.53 -8.35
C ALA A 98 -3.51 -10.16 -8.51
N VAL A 99 -3.26 -9.42 -7.41
CA VAL A 99 -2.59 -8.11 -7.49
C VAL A 99 -1.14 -8.25 -7.97
N ASP A 100 -0.84 -7.63 -9.11
CA ASP A 100 0.52 -7.45 -9.61
C ASP A 100 1.11 -6.14 -9.06
N LEU A 101 1.96 -6.28 -8.04
CA LEU A 101 2.59 -5.16 -7.35
C LEU A 101 3.64 -4.42 -8.21
N PRO A 102 4.55 -5.12 -8.92
CA PRO A 102 5.44 -4.46 -9.88
C PRO A 102 4.70 -3.63 -10.94
N ASP A 103 3.64 -4.18 -11.54
CA ASP A 103 2.86 -3.46 -12.55
C ASP A 103 2.15 -2.25 -11.95
N TRP A 104 1.57 -2.38 -10.76
CA TRP A 104 0.93 -1.26 -10.05
C TRP A 104 1.87 -0.05 -9.90
N PHE A 105 3.07 -0.26 -9.37
CA PHE A 105 4.05 0.82 -9.20
C PHE A 105 4.67 1.29 -10.52
N ASN A 106 4.62 0.47 -11.57
CA ASN A 106 5.03 0.85 -12.91
C ASN A 106 4.03 1.84 -13.52
N GLN A 107 2.73 1.56 -13.42
CA GLN A 107 1.67 2.45 -13.90
C GLN A 107 1.66 3.81 -13.18
N LEU A 108 2.05 3.83 -11.89
CA LEU A 108 2.24 5.06 -11.11
C LEU A 108 3.53 5.83 -11.46
N GLY A 109 4.40 5.27 -12.31
CA GLY A 109 5.68 5.86 -12.67
C GLY A 109 6.70 5.89 -11.53
N LEU A 110 6.58 4.97 -10.57
CA LEU A 110 7.40 4.90 -9.35
C LEU A 110 8.45 3.78 -9.36
N SER A 111 8.34 2.78 -10.24
CA SER A 111 9.22 1.60 -10.23
C SER A 111 10.72 1.91 -10.24
N ARG A 112 11.16 2.93 -10.97
CA ARG A 112 12.59 3.30 -11.04
C ARG A 112 13.15 3.89 -9.73
N GLN A 113 12.27 4.28 -8.80
CA GLN A 113 12.61 4.97 -7.56
C GLN A 113 12.46 4.06 -6.33
N LEU A 114 11.98 2.84 -6.54
CA LEU A 114 11.96 1.79 -5.54
C LEU A 114 13.33 1.12 -5.51
N SER A 115 14.11 1.41 -4.46
CA SER A 115 15.30 0.61 -4.17
C SER A 115 14.89 -0.84 -3.90
N PRO A 116 15.81 -1.82 -4.05
CA PRO A 116 15.53 -3.22 -3.75
C PRO A 116 14.88 -3.43 -2.37
N SER A 117 15.37 -2.70 -1.36
CA SER A 117 14.80 -2.72 -0.01
C SER A 117 13.33 -2.31 0.04
N ARG A 118 12.96 -1.19 -0.60
CA ARG A 118 11.57 -0.68 -0.60
C ARG A 118 10.64 -1.63 -1.33
N SER A 119 11.09 -2.16 -2.46
CA SER A 119 10.36 -3.18 -3.22
C SER A 119 10.15 -4.44 -2.37
N ASN A 120 11.16 -4.89 -1.64
CA ASN A 120 11.05 -6.05 -0.76
C ASN A 120 10.07 -5.79 0.39
N GLY A 121 10.14 -4.62 1.04
CA GLY A 121 9.21 -4.24 2.10
C GLY A 121 7.76 -4.20 1.61
N LEU A 122 7.48 -3.59 0.45
CA LEU A 122 6.14 -3.56 -0.13
C LEU A 122 5.63 -4.95 -0.50
N ASN A 123 6.50 -5.81 -1.02
CA ASN A 123 6.15 -7.22 -1.26
C ASN A 123 5.81 -7.94 0.04
N ALA A 124 6.56 -7.72 1.13
CA ALA A 124 6.26 -8.30 2.43
C ALA A 124 4.89 -7.85 2.96
N VAL A 125 4.56 -6.56 2.82
CA VAL A 125 3.24 -6.02 3.18
C VAL A 125 2.13 -6.68 2.37
N LEU A 126 2.28 -6.79 1.04
CA LEU A 126 1.27 -7.45 0.19
C LEU A 126 1.14 -8.94 0.51
N GLN A 127 2.24 -9.64 0.80
CA GLN A 127 2.20 -11.04 1.22
C GLN A 127 1.44 -11.19 2.54
N ARG A 128 1.67 -10.31 3.52
CA ARG A 128 0.93 -10.32 4.78
C ARG A 128 -0.58 -10.11 4.55
N MET A 129 -0.97 -9.19 3.66
CA MET A 129 -2.38 -9.00 3.27
C MET A 129 -2.98 -10.28 2.67
N ARG A 130 -2.23 -10.95 1.79
CA ARG A 130 -2.64 -12.21 1.16
C ARG A 130 -2.79 -13.34 2.18
N GLU A 131 -1.92 -13.43 3.17
CA GLU A 131 -2.03 -14.41 4.26
C GLU A 131 -3.29 -14.17 5.09
N LEU A 132 -3.52 -12.92 5.52
CA LEU A 132 -4.73 -12.54 6.26
C LEU A 132 -6.00 -12.93 5.49
N SER A 133 -5.99 -12.79 4.15
CA SER A 133 -7.14 -13.14 3.29
C SER A 133 -7.44 -14.62 3.11
N ARG A 134 -6.57 -15.51 3.59
CA ARG A 134 -6.75 -16.97 3.51
C ARG A 134 -7.30 -17.57 4.81
N THR A 135 -7.25 -16.81 5.90
CA THR A 135 -7.79 -17.15 7.22
C THR A 135 -9.27 -16.78 7.30
#